data_AF-A0A317IRE8-F1
#
_entry.id   AF-A0A317IRE8-F1
#
_cell.length_a   1.000
_cell.length_b   1.000
_cell.length_c   1.000
_cell.angle_alpha   90.00
_cell.angle_beta   90.00
_cell.angle_gamma   90.00
#
_symmetry.space_group_name_H-M   'P 1'
#
loop_
_entity.id
_entity.type
_entity.pdbx_description
1 polymer ?
#
loop_
_entity_poly.entity_id
_entity_poly.type
_entity_poly.pdbx_seq_one_letter_code
_entity_poly.pdbx_strand_id
1 'polypeptide(L)'
;MSKRAKTNTESRTMQSVCVRTLQDKLNSLYRQRGKHQTARQPRHMEYLWDLKEMALIAGKSTVEVPQEWLLELEHCEAGVRPGAKRN
;
A
#
# COMPACT_ATOMS: atom_id res chain seq x y z
N MET A 1 -25.08 -29.16 19.24
CA MET A 1 -24.87 -27.86 18.55
C MET A 1 -23.57 -27.24 19.06
N SER A 2 -22.45 -27.45 18.35
CA SER A 2 -21.13 -26.94 18.78
C SER A 2 -20.64 -25.90 17.79
N LYS A 3 -20.87 -24.61 18.10
CA LYS A 3 -20.28 -23.49 17.38
C LYS A 3 -18.80 -23.38 17.80
N ARG A 4 -17.92 -24.18 17.18
CA ARG A 4 -16.47 -24.10 17.42
C ARG A 4 -15.90 -22.89 16.65
N ALA A 5 -15.27 -22.02 17.44
CA ALA A 5 -14.33 -20.95 17.12
C ALA A 5 -13.98 -20.75 15.64
N LYS A 6 -14.40 -19.59 15.10
CA LYS A 6 -13.71 -18.94 13.99
C LYS A 6 -12.33 -18.52 14.48
N THR A 7 -11.31 -19.31 14.20
CA THR A 7 -9.92 -18.86 14.22
C THR A 7 -9.79 -17.79 13.13
N ASN A 8 -9.99 -16.53 13.49
CA ASN A 8 -9.61 -15.39 12.67
C ASN A 8 -8.08 -15.32 12.68
N THR A 9 -7.44 -16.26 11.97
CA THR A 9 -6.08 -16.08 11.51
C THR A 9 -6.20 -14.99 10.45
N GLU A 10 -5.87 -13.76 10.82
CA GLU A 10 -5.63 -12.68 9.86
C GLU A 10 -4.44 -13.13 9.00
N SER A 11 -4.73 -13.92 7.98
CA SER A 11 -3.80 -14.29 6.93
C SER A 11 -3.42 -12.99 6.25
N ARG A 12 -2.35 -12.35 6.73
CA ARG A 12 -1.67 -11.28 6.00
C ARG A 12 -1.15 -11.90 4.72
N THR A 13 -1.96 -11.82 3.66
CA THR A 13 -1.58 -12.25 2.33
C THR A 13 -0.38 -11.41 1.92
N MET A 14 0.81 -12.01 1.93
CA MET A 14 2.02 -11.38 1.41
C MET A 14 1.97 -11.45 -0.11
N GLN A 15 2.28 -10.34 -0.77
CA GLN A 15 2.29 -10.22 -2.21
C GLN A 15 3.65 -9.72 -2.68
N SER A 16 4.23 -10.48 -3.61
CA SER A 16 5.47 -10.10 -4.28
C SER A 16 5.19 -9.06 -5.34
N VAL A 17 5.76 -7.87 -5.19
CA VAL A 17 5.63 -6.76 -6.14
C VAL A 17 6.99 -6.35 -6.68
N CYS A 18 7.02 -5.97 -7.95
CA CYS A 18 8.23 -5.40 -8.56
C CYS A 18 8.58 -4.07 -7.91
N VAL A 19 9.87 -3.90 -7.59
CA VAL A 19 10.43 -2.67 -7.00
C VAL A 19 10.15 -1.46 -7.91
N ARG A 20 10.22 -1.64 -9.23
CA ARG A 20 9.86 -0.58 -10.20
C ARG A 20 8.40 -0.15 -10.08
N THR A 21 7.48 -1.11 -10.02
CA THR A 21 6.05 -0.83 -9.89
C THR A 21 5.75 -0.14 -8.56
N LEU A 22 6.37 -0.60 -7.47
CA LEU A 22 6.24 0.03 -6.16
C LEU A 22 6.79 1.46 -6.18
N GLN A 23 7.94 1.69 -6.82
CA GLN A 23 8.52 3.01 -6.99
C GLN A 23 7.61 3.96 -7.76
N ASP A 24 7.00 3.52 -8.87
CA ASP A 24 6.05 4.33 -9.64
C ASP A 24 4.84 4.74 -8.79
N LYS A 25 4.24 3.78 -8.06
CA LYS A 25 3.11 4.05 -7.15
C LYS A 25 3.48 5.03 -6.03
N LEU A 26 4.64 4.80 -5.37
CA LEU A 26 5.13 5.69 -4.32
C LEU A 26 5.44 7.10 -4.84
N ASN A 27 6.03 7.22 -6.04
CA ASN A 27 6.28 8.50 -6.69
C ASN A 27 4.97 9.22 -7.05
N SER A 28 3.97 8.49 -7.54
CA SER A 28 2.64 9.05 -7.86
C SER A 28 2.01 9.69 -6.61
N LEU A 29 1.98 8.95 -5.50
CA LEU A 29 1.47 9.45 -4.21
C LEU A 29 2.27 10.64 -3.69
N TYR A 30 3.61 10.60 -3.79
CA TYR A 30 4.45 11.71 -3.37
C TYR A 30 4.20 12.98 -4.20
N ARG A 31 3.99 12.84 -5.52
CA ARG A 31 3.64 13.98 -6.40
C ARG A 31 2.27 14.55 -6.08
N GLN A 32 1.31 13.71 -5.71
CA GLN A 32 -0.03 14.16 -5.27
C GLN A 32 0.04 14.92 -3.93
N ARG A 33 0.94 14.53 -3.01
CA ARG A 33 1.16 15.23 -1.73
C ARG A 33 1.52 16.71 -1.91
N GLY A 34 2.32 17.05 -2.93
CA GLY A 34 2.67 18.43 -3.24
C GLY A 34 1.50 19.28 -3.72
N LYS A 35 0.41 18.67 -4.22
CA LYS A 35 -0.79 19.35 -4.73
C LYS A 35 -1.97 19.31 -3.76
N HIS A 36 -2.09 18.28 -2.93
CA HIS A 36 -3.17 18.10 -1.95
C HIS A 36 -2.58 17.77 -0.58
N GLN A 37 -2.40 18.80 0.27
CA GLN A 37 -1.95 18.62 1.67
C GLN A 37 -2.88 17.75 2.53
N THR A 38 -4.12 17.49 2.07
CA THR A 38 -5.13 16.71 2.81
C THR A 38 -5.22 15.24 2.38
N ALA A 39 -4.39 14.75 1.45
CA ALA A 39 -4.39 13.34 1.10
C ALA A 39 -3.93 12.52 2.31
N ARG A 40 -4.83 11.66 2.84
CA ARG A 40 -4.54 10.79 3.98
C ARG A 40 -3.41 9.86 3.57
N GLN A 41 -2.19 10.10 4.05
CA GLN A 41 -1.05 9.28 3.70
C GLN A 41 -1.22 7.89 4.32
N PRO A 42 -0.96 6.80 3.56
CA PRO A 42 -0.91 5.48 4.15
C PRO A 42 0.21 5.45 5.20
N ARG A 43 -0.11 4.99 6.41
CA ARG A 43 0.84 4.99 7.54
C ARG A 43 2.10 4.16 7.27
N HIS A 44 2.01 3.26 6.30
CA HIS A 44 3.07 2.35 5.88
C HIS A 44 3.89 2.87 4.69
N MET A 45 3.64 4.10 4.23
CA MET A 45 4.34 4.66 3.06
C MET A 45 5.86 4.78 3.29
N GLU A 46 6.29 5.22 4.47
CA GLU A 46 7.72 5.29 4.83
C GLU A 46 8.36 3.89 4.86
N TYR A 47 7.66 2.89 5.40
CA TYR A 47 8.12 1.51 5.41
C TYR A 47 8.26 0.91 4.01
N LEU A 48 7.38 1.27 3.08
CA LEU A 48 7.47 0.82 1.69
C LEU A 48 8.65 1.45 0.94
N TRP A 49 9.02 2.69 1.29
CA TRP A 49 10.25 3.33 0.80
C TRP A 49 11.49 2.62 1.30
N ASP A 50 11.54 2.31 2.59
CA ASP A 50 12.65 1.59 3.21
C ASP A 50 12.81 0.19 2.60
N LEU A 51 11.70 -0.54 2.42
CA LEU A 51 11.70 -1.85 1.75
C LEU A 51 12.21 -1.79 0.31
N LYS A 52 11.85 -0.74 -0.43
CA LYS A 52 12.37 -0.50 -1.78
C LYS A 52 13.88 -0.24 -1.75
N GLU A 53 14.37 0.59 -0.82
CA GLU A 53 15.81 0.83 -0.67
C GLU A 53 16.57 -0.43 -0.29
N MET A 54 16.04 -1.22 0.65
CA MET A 54 16.60 -2.51 1.04
C MET A 54 16.65 -3.50 -0.11
N ALA A 55 15.63 -3.54 -0.95
CA ALA A 55 15.62 -4.40 -2.14
C ALA A 55 16.65 -3.96 -3.18
N LEU A 56 16.80 -2.65 -3.41
CA LEU A 56 17.82 -2.12 -4.32
C LEU A 56 19.23 -2.44 -3.82
N ILE A 57 19.49 -2.26 -2.52
CA ILE A 57 20.76 -2.60 -1.89
C ILE A 57 21.05 -4.10 -1.99
N ALA A 58 20.02 -4.94 -1.81
CA ALA A 58 20.13 -6.39 -1.96
C ALA A 58 20.20 -6.86 -3.42
N GLY A 59 20.10 -5.96 -4.41
CA GLY A 59 20.05 -6.32 -5.83
C GLY A 59 18.78 -7.09 -6.24
N LYS A 60 17.71 -7.00 -5.44
CA LYS A 60 16.42 -7.66 -5.69
C LYS A 60 15.52 -6.76 -6.53
N SER A 61 14.91 -7.34 -7.55
CA SER A 61 13.93 -6.65 -8.41
C SER A 61 12.51 -6.70 -7.85
N THR A 62 12.26 -7.50 -6.81
CA THR A 62 10.95 -7.73 -6.19
C THR A 62 11.03 -7.62 -4.67
N VAL A 63 9.93 -7.17 -4.06
CA VAL A 63 9.73 -7.10 -2.60
C VAL A 63 8.45 -7.80 -2.21
N GLU A 64 8.46 -8.46 -1.06
CA GLU A 64 7.25 -9.04 -0.46
C GLU A 64 6.66 -8.03 0.51
N VAL A 65 5.41 -7.63 0.25
CA VAL A 65 4.68 -6.69 1.10
C VAL A 65 3.29 -7.25 1.41
N PRO A 66 2.71 -6.94 2.57
CA PRO A 66 1.32 -7.25 2.85
C PRO A 66 0.39 -6.65 1.78
N GLN A 67 -0.56 -7.44 1.29
CA GLN A 67 -1.57 -7.01 0.34
C GLN A 67 -2.40 -5.83 0.88
N GLU A 68 -2.60 -5.77 2.21
CA GLU A 68 -3.30 -4.64 2.86
C GLU A 68 -2.63 -3.29 2.52
N TRP A 69 -1.29 -3.22 2.49
CA TRP A 69 -0.55 -1.99 2.20
C TRP A 69 -0.69 -1.59 0.74
N LEU A 70 -0.70 -2.56 -0.18
CA LEU A 70 -0.93 -2.30 -1.60
C LEU A 70 -2.34 -1.78 -1.85
N LEU A 71 -3.34 -2.35 -1.19
CA LEU A 71 -4.72 -1.89 -1.28
C LEU A 71 -4.89 -0.46 -0.75
N GLU A 72 -4.22 -0.12 0.37
CA GLU A 72 -4.23 1.26 0.89
C GLU A 72 -3.55 2.26 -0.07
N LEU A 73 -2.44 1.86 -0.71
CA LEU A 73 -1.77 2.67 -1.73
C LEU A 73 -2.71 2.92 -2.93
N GLU A 74 -3.37 1.88 -3.44
CA GLU A 74 -4.30 1.99 -4.58
C GLU A 74 -5.51 2.85 -4.23
N HIS A 75 -6.02 2.75 -3.00
CA HIS A 75 -7.14 3.58 -2.54
C HIS A 75 -6.75 5.06 -2.46
N CYS A 76 -5.51 5.37 -2.03
CA CYS A 76 -5.00 6.74 -2.01
C CYS A 76 -4.74 7.29 -3.42
N GLU A 77 -4.16 6.48 -4.30
CA GLU A 77 -3.79 6.90 -5.66
C GLU A 77 -5.04 7.19 -6.51
N ALA A 78 -6.09 6.37 -6.35
CA ALA A 78 -7.35 6.51 -7.07
C ALA A 78 -8.12 7.81 -6.74
N GLY A 79 -7.69 8.59 -5.74
CA GLY A 79 -8.32 9.86 -5.38
C GLY A 79 -9.81 9.72 -5.00
N VAL A 80 -10.27 8.50 -4.73
CA VAL A 80 -11.65 8.22 -4.34
C VAL A 80 -11.82 8.76 -2.92
N ARG A 81 -12.21 10.04 -2.83
CA ARG A 81 -12.82 10.56 -1.62
C ARG A 81 -14.07 9.69 -1.37
N PRO A 82 -14.20 8.99 -0.23
CA PRO A 82 -15.47 8.39 0.13
C PRO A 82 -16.45 9.55 0.37
N GLY A 83 -17.21 9.96 -0.66
CA GLY A 83 -18.19 11.03 -0.52
C GLY A 83 -18.44 11.96 -1.70
N ALA A 84 -17.91 11.73 -2.91
CA ALA A 84 -18.35 12.51 -4.08
C ALA A 84 -19.72 12.01 -4.60
N LYS A 85 -20.79 12.20 -3.80
CA LYS A 85 -22.14 12.28 -4.37
C LYS A 85 -22.17 13.52 -5.25
N ARG A 86 -22.09 13.32 -6.56
CA ARG A 86 -22.54 14.30 -7.56
C ARG A 86 -24.03 14.52 -7.31
N ASN A 87 -24.37 15.72 -6.85
CA ASN A 87 -25.75 16.22 -6.85
C ASN A 87 -26.10 16.75 -8.25
#